data_AF-A0A8E0IN51-F1
#
_entry.id   AF-A0A8E0IN51-F1
#
_cell.length_a   1.000
_cell.length_b   1.000
_cell.length_c   1.000
_cell.angle_alpha   90.00
_cell.angle_beta   90.00
_cell.angle_gamma   90.00
#
_symmetry.space_group_name_H-M   'P 1'
#
loop_
_entity.id
_entity.type
_entity.pdbx_description
1 polymer ?
#
loop_
_entity_poly.entity_id
_entity_poly.type
_entity_poly.pdbx_seq_one_letter_code
_entity_poly.pdbx_strand_id
1 'polypeptide(L)'
;MHAQTSSAKLKTFMTQNAVWLLPILAMVLVLLVQWPQLHLPYIFHQDDTMPQLRRLESYVTSVRHGQYFPKVFPEAVRNFGYAFDAYYPSLMLLPYVWLRLMGMGVVGAYDGYQALILIVTVLAAYA
;
A
#
# COMPACT_ATOMS: atom_id res chain seq x y z
N MET A 1 -25.02 -40.11 -8.99
CA MET A 1 -26.04 -39.06 -9.28
C MET A 1 -26.00 -37.87 -8.33
N HIS A 2 -25.86 -38.04 -7.00
CA HIS A 2 -25.85 -36.90 -6.03
C HIS A 2 -24.69 -35.88 -6.20
N ALA A 3 -23.51 -36.31 -6.63
CA ALA A 3 -22.36 -35.40 -6.81
C ALA A 3 -22.50 -34.47 -8.04
N GLN A 4 -23.14 -34.95 -9.11
CA GLN A 4 -23.37 -34.17 -10.33
C GLN A 4 -24.40 -33.04 -10.11
N THR A 5 -25.44 -33.29 -9.31
CA THR A 5 -26.45 -32.27 -8.97
C THR A 5 -25.89 -31.21 -8.01
N SER A 6 -24.94 -31.55 -7.15
CA SER A 6 -24.24 -30.58 -6.29
C SER A 6 -23.32 -29.65 -7.09
N SER A 7 -22.53 -30.22 -8.01
CA SER A 7 -21.62 -29.45 -8.89
C SER A 7 -22.38 -28.46 -9.80
N ALA A 8 -23.50 -28.88 -10.39
CA ALA A 8 -24.33 -28.01 -11.23
C ALA A 8 -24.93 -26.82 -10.44
N LYS A 9 -25.38 -27.06 -9.20
CA LYS A 9 -25.88 -25.99 -8.31
C LYS A 9 -24.79 -24.99 -7.93
N LEU A 10 -23.58 -25.49 -7.63
CA LEU A 10 -22.43 -24.64 -7.32
C LEU A 10 -22.06 -23.75 -8.51
N LYS A 11 -22.00 -24.32 -9.72
CA LYS A 11 -21.68 -23.56 -10.94
C LYS A 11 -22.68 -22.42 -11.16
N THR A 12 -23.98 -22.69 -11.02
CA THR A 12 -25.03 -21.68 -11.16
C THR A 12 -24.93 -20.60 -10.10
N PHE A 13 -24.65 -20.97 -8.84
CA PHE A 13 -24.42 -20.00 -7.77
C PHE A 13 -23.22 -19.10 -8.06
N MET A 14 -22.09 -19.69 -8.50
CA MET A 14 -20.87 -18.94 -8.80
C MET A 14 -21.07 -17.95 -9.95
N THR A 15 -21.75 -18.34 -11.03
CA THR A 15 -21.99 -17.45 -12.16
C THR A 15 -22.96 -16.32 -11.79
N GLN A 16 -24.01 -16.60 -11.03
CA GLN A 16 -24.97 -15.58 -10.58
C GLN A 16 -24.34 -14.55 -9.64
N ASN A 17 -23.36 -14.96 -8.83
CA ASN A 17 -22.75 -14.10 -7.80
C ASN A 17 -21.31 -13.65 -8.16
N ALA A 18 -20.86 -13.89 -9.40
CA ALA A 18 -19.47 -13.67 -9.82
C ALA A 18 -18.98 -12.23 -9.55
N VAL A 19 -19.87 -11.24 -9.74
CA VAL A 19 -19.59 -9.81 -9.49
C VAL A 19 -19.11 -9.55 -8.06
N TRP A 20 -19.59 -10.31 -7.09
CA TRP A 20 -19.19 -10.15 -5.68
C TRP A 20 -18.10 -11.14 -5.26
N LEU A 21 -18.13 -12.36 -5.81
CA LEU A 21 -17.18 -13.40 -5.46
C LEU A 21 -15.75 -13.09 -5.95
N LEU A 22 -15.62 -12.48 -7.13
CA LEU A 22 -14.31 -12.14 -7.71
C LEU A 22 -13.53 -11.09 -6.89
N PRO A 23 -14.08 -9.92 -6.50
CA PRO A 23 -13.36 -8.97 -5.66
C PRO A 23 -13.04 -9.54 -4.27
N ILE A 24 -13.94 -10.35 -3.68
CA ILE A 24 -13.68 -11.01 -2.39
C ILE A 24 -12.49 -11.98 -2.53
N LEU A 25 -12.49 -12.81 -3.58
CA LEU A 25 -11.39 -13.74 -3.85
C LEU A 25 -10.08 -12.98 -4.07
N ALA A 26 -10.10 -11.91 -4.88
CA ALA A 26 -8.93 -11.08 -5.13
C ALA A 26 -8.39 -10.45 -3.83
N MET A 27 -9.27 -9.94 -2.97
CA MET A 27 -8.91 -9.40 -1.66
C MET A 27 -8.23 -10.45 -0.77
N VAL A 28 -8.82 -11.65 -0.68
CA VAL A 28 -8.24 -12.76 0.09
C VAL A 28 -6.86 -13.13 -0.44
N LEU A 29 -6.69 -13.23 -1.76
CA LEU A 29 -5.40 -13.56 -2.37
C LEU A 29 -4.34 -12.48 -2.10
N VAL A 30 -4.70 -11.20 -2.22
CA VAL A 30 -3.80 -10.09 -1.89
C VAL A 30 -3.33 -10.17 -0.44
N LEU A 31 -4.25 -10.37 0.51
CA LEU A 31 -3.90 -10.47 1.93
C LEU A 31 -3.04 -11.70 2.23
N LEU A 32 -3.33 -12.83 1.59
CA LEU A 32 -2.53 -14.07 1.74
C LEU A 32 -1.10 -13.88 1.22
N VAL A 33 -0.92 -13.23 0.07
CA VAL A 33 0.41 -12.97 -0.50
C VAL A 33 1.18 -11.94 0.33
N GLN A 34 0.50 -10.94 0.89
CA GLN A 34 1.12 -9.92 1.74
C GLN A 34 1.44 -10.40 3.16
N TRP A 35 0.76 -11.45 3.63
CA TRP A 35 0.88 -11.93 5.01
C TRP A 35 2.33 -12.16 5.49
N PRO A 36 3.21 -12.84 4.73
CA PRO A 36 4.60 -13.05 5.17
C PRO A 36 5.36 -11.74 5.33
N GLN A 37 5.15 -10.80 4.39
CA GLN A 37 5.84 -9.51 4.40
C GLN A 37 5.47 -8.66 5.63
N LEU A 38 4.19 -8.64 6.01
CA LEU A 38 3.69 -7.88 7.17
C LEU A 38 4.30 -8.33 8.52
N HIS A 39 4.96 -9.49 8.56
CA HIS A 39 5.61 -10.03 9.76
C HIS A 39 7.14 -9.91 9.72
N LEU A 40 7.72 -9.39 8.65
CA LEU A 40 9.16 -9.16 8.58
C LEU A 40 9.53 -7.88 9.34
N PRO A 41 10.60 -7.90 10.15
CA PRO A 41 11.04 -6.71 10.89
C PRO A 41 11.92 -5.79 10.03
N TYR A 42 12.00 -6.02 8.72
CA TYR A 42 12.88 -5.30 7.79
C TYR A 42 12.23 -5.14 6.41
N ILE A 43 12.72 -4.15 5.66
CA ILE A 43 12.37 -3.92 4.26
C ILE A 43 13.50 -4.47 3.39
N PHE A 44 13.17 -5.20 2.33
CA PHE A 44 14.16 -5.69 1.36
C PHE A 44 14.88 -4.52 0.70
N HIS A 45 16.21 -4.59 0.66
CA HIS A 45 17.03 -3.54 0.05
C HIS A 45 17.19 -3.77 -1.46
N GLN A 46 16.73 -2.80 -2.25
CA GLN A 46 16.95 -2.69 -3.69
C GLN A 46 17.48 -1.28 -3.99
N ASP A 47 17.98 -1.06 -5.21
CA ASP A 47 18.66 0.18 -5.62
C ASP A 47 17.89 1.46 -5.24
N ASP A 48 16.58 1.49 -5.50
CA ASP A 48 15.74 2.66 -5.23
C ASP A 48 15.07 2.65 -3.85
N THR A 49 15.24 1.59 -3.05
CA THR A 49 14.54 1.48 -1.76
C THR A 49 14.95 2.60 -0.81
N MET A 50 16.24 2.90 -0.69
CA MET A 50 16.72 3.92 0.26
C MET A 50 16.35 5.35 -0.13
N PRO A 51 16.50 5.78 -1.40
CA PRO A 51 15.99 7.09 -1.82
C PRO A 51 14.50 7.27 -1.52
N GLN A 52 13.66 6.27 -1.80
CA GLN A 52 12.22 6.38 -1.57
C GLN A 52 11.84 6.34 -0.09
N LEU A 53 12.53 5.52 0.71
CA LEU A 53 12.31 5.50 2.16
C LEU A 53 12.70 6.85 2.80
N ARG A 54 13.80 7.45 2.35
CA ARG A 54 14.19 8.80 2.81
C ARG A 54 13.17 9.85 2.40
N ARG A 55 12.62 9.76 1.19
CA ARG A 55 11.54 10.66 0.74
C ARG A 55 10.30 10.53 1.63
N LEU A 56 9.88 9.31 1.92
CA LEU A 56 8.76 9.03 2.82
C LEU A 56 8.98 9.65 4.21
N GLU A 57 10.12 9.40 4.84
CA GLU A 57 10.43 9.97 6.17
C GLU A 57 10.63 11.50 6.14
N SER A 58 11.17 12.05 5.04
CA SER A 58 11.26 13.51 4.88
C SER A 58 9.86 14.14 4.78
N TYR A 59 8.91 13.44 4.15
CA TYR A 59 7.51 13.88 4.10
C TYR A 59 6.81 13.77 5.45
N VAL A 60 7.12 12.76 6.27
CA VAL A 60 6.68 12.71 7.67
C VAL A 60 7.14 13.96 8.43
N THR A 61 8.41 14.34 8.30
CA THR A 61 8.96 15.55 8.91
C THR A 61 8.25 16.80 8.40
N SER A 62 8.02 16.90 7.09
CA SER A 62 7.34 18.04 6.48
C SER A 62 5.91 18.23 7.02
N VAL A 63 5.10 17.17 6.99
CA VAL A 63 3.72 17.20 7.48
C VAL A 63 3.66 17.47 8.98
N ARG A 64 4.62 16.95 9.76
CA ARG A 64 4.73 17.24 11.21
C ARG A 64 4.90 18.74 11.48
N HIS A 65 5.53 19.49 10.56
CA HIS A 65 5.67 20.95 10.63
C HIS A 65 4.56 21.71 9.88
N GLY A 66 3.45 21.05 9.55
CA GLY A 66 2.30 21.65 8.86
C GLY A 66 2.51 21.87 7.36
N GLN A 67 3.58 21.34 6.77
CA GLN A 67 3.90 21.48 5.36
C GLN A 67 3.41 20.25 4.59
N TYR A 68 2.17 20.29 4.09
CA TYR A 68 1.57 19.19 3.33
C TYR A 68 1.99 19.17 1.85
N PHE A 69 2.52 20.29 1.35
CA PHE A 69 2.94 20.45 -0.04
C PHE A 69 4.39 20.97 -0.11
N PRO A 70 5.37 20.21 0.41
CA PRO A 70 6.76 20.63 0.37
C PRO A 70 7.25 20.73 -1.07
N LYS A 71 7.88 21.86 -1.41
CA LYS A 71 8.55 22.02 -2.71
C LYS A 71 9.95 21.41 -2.72
N VAL A 72 10.61 21.42 -1.57
CA VAL A 72 11.97 20.92 -1.36
C VAL A 72 12.00 20.22 -0.01
N PHE A 73 12.66 19.07 0.05
CA PHE A 73 12.97 18.36 1.29
C PHE A 73 14.40 18.70 1.71
N PRO A 74 14.61 19.56 2.71
CA PRO A 74 15.93 20.06 3.08
C PRO A 74 16.90 18.95 3.50
N GLU A 75 16.40 17.89 4.14
CA GLU A 75 17.19 16.80 4.72
C GLU A 75 17.73 15.84 3.66
N ALA A 76 17.19 15.90 2.45
CA ALA A 76 17.61 15.05 1.34
C ALA A 76 19.05 15.37 0.88
N VAL A 77 19.69 14.37 0.27
CA VAL A 77 21.03 14.50 -0.33
C VAL A 77 22.04 15.12 0.65
N ARG A 78 22.16 14.57 1.86
CA ARG A 78 23.07 15.08 2.91
C ARG A 78 22.84 16.56 3.26
N ASN A 79 21.58 16.96 3.42
CA ASN A 79 21.17 18.34 3.74
C ASN A 79 21.42 19.38 2.63
N PHE A 80 21.70 18.96 1.40
CA PHE A 80 21.74 19.88 0.25
C PHE A 80 20.34 20.22 -0.27
N GLY A 81 19.32 19.48 0.18
CA GLY A 81 17.95 19.61 -0.28
C GLY A 81 17.69 18.87 -1.59
N TYR A 82 16.47 18.39 -1.77
CA TYR A 82 16.03 17.82 -3.04
C TYR A 82 14.54 18.08 -3.30
N ALA A 83 14.22 18.45 -4.53
CA ALA A 83 12.86 18.79 -4.95
C ALA A 83 12.12 17.56 -5.50
N PHE A 84 11.89 16.54 -4.66
CA PHE A 84 11.14 15.34 -5.10
C PHE A 84 9.77 15.70 -5.68
N ASP A 85 9.07 16.67 -5.08
CA ASP A 85 7.72 17.09 -5.48
C ASP A 85 7.67 17.87 -6.79
N ALA A 86 8.82 18.26 -7.36
CA ALA A 86 8.87 18.76 -8.72
C ALA A 86 8.63 17.65 -9.76
N TYR A 87 8.89 16.38 -9.42
CA TYR A 87 8.77 15.24 -10.32
C TYR A 87 7.66 14.27 -9.89
N TYR A 88 7.46 14.10 -8.59
CA TYR A 88 6.54 13.14 -8.01
C TYR A 88 5.75 13.80 -6.88
N PRO A 89 4.44 14.05 -7.03
CA PRO A 89 3.63 14.64 -5.96
C PRO A 89 3.62 13.76 -4.71
N SER A 90 3.87 14.34 -3.52
CA SER A 90 3.87 13.59 -2.27
C SER A 90 2.49 13.37 -1.65
N LEU A 91 1.43 13.97 -2.20
CA LEU A 91 0.07 13.85 -1.65
C LEU A 91 -0.39 12.39 -1.48
N MET A 92 -0.09 11.52 -2.46
CA MET A 92 -0.45 10.10 -2.38
C MET A 92 0.33 9.32 -1.31
N LEU A 93 1.41 9.88 -0.77
CA LEU A 93 2.19 9.30 0.32
C LEU A 93 1.60 9.61 1.71
N LEU A 94 0.55 10.44 1.79
CA LEU A 94 -0.08 10.80 3.07
C LEU A 94 -0.51 9.60 3.93
N PRO A 95 -1.06 8.50 3.37
CA PRO A 95 -1.43 7.36 4.19
C PRO A 95 -0.23 6.78 4.96
N TYR A 96 0.93 6.65 4.34
CA TYR A 96 2.17 6.27 5.03
C TYR A 96 2.50 7.25 6.17
N VAL A 97 2.42 8.55 5.88
CA VAL A 97 2.72 9.59 6.86
C VAL A 97 1.79 9.51 8.06
N TRP A 98 0.49 9.30 7.86
CA TRP A 98 -0.46 9.17 8.95
C TRP A 98 -0.16 7.94 9.81
N LEU A 99 0.17 6.79 9.22
CA LEU A 99 0.58 5.60 9.97
C LEU A 99 1.82 5.89 10.84
N ARG A 100 2.82 6.59 10.28
CA ARG A 100 4.03 7.02 11.02
C ARG A 100 3.70 7.99 12.15
N LEU A 101 2.84 8.97 11.92
CA LEU A 101 2.42 9.96 12.92
C LEU A 101 1.56 9.34 14.03
N MET A 102 0.85 8.23 13.75
CA MET A 102 0.14 7.42 14.75
C MET A 102 1.07 6.54 15.61
N GLY A 103 2.38 6.58 15.36
CA GLY A 103 3.38 5.87 16.17
C GLY A 103 3.83 4.52 15.59
N MET A 104 3.36 4.12 14.40
CA MET A 104 3.90 2.92 13.75
C MET A 104 5.37 3.12 13.37
N GLY A 105 6.18 2.07 13.52
CA GLY A 105 7.57 2.07 13.05
C GLY A 105 7.66 2.18 11.53
N VAL A 106 8.85 2.49 11.02
CA VAL A 106 9.13 2.69 9.59
C VAL A 106 8.68 1.48 8.75
N VAL A 107 9.04 0.27 9.17
CA VAL A 107 8.71 -0.98 8.49
C VAL A 107 7.21 -1.21 8.46
N GLY A 108 6.55 -1.18 9.62
CA GLY A 108 5.10 -1.41 9.70
C GLY A 108 4.27 -0.37 8.94
N ALA A 109 4.69 0.91 8.95
CA ALA A 109 4.02 1.93 8.15
C ALA A 109 4.24 1.71 6.64
N TYR A 110 5.43 1.26 6.24
CA TYR A 110 5.75 0.96 4.84
C TYR A 110 4.90 -0.21 4.33
N ASP A 111 4.91 -1.34 5.03
CA ASP A 111 4.14 -2.52 4.65
C ASP A 111 2.63 -2.26 4.74
N GLY A 112 2.18 -1.54 5.77
CA GLY A 112 0.78 -1.14 5.92
C GLY A 112 0.31 -0.23 4.78
N TYR A 113 1.16 0.69 4.33
CA TYR A 113 0.86 1.52 3.15
C TYR A 113 0.81 0.69 1.87
N GLN A 114 1.75 -0.24 1.67
CA GLN A 114 1.71 -1.15 0.51
C GLN A 114 0.44 -2.02 0.51
N ALA A 115 0.05 -2.56 1.66
CA ALA A 115 -1.19 -3.32 1.81
C ALA A 115 -2.41 -2.46 1.45
N LEU A 116 -2.46 -1.20 1.90
CA LEU A 116 -3.52 -0.26 1.54
C LEU A 116 -3.59 -0.03 0.02
N ILE A 117 -2.46 0.18 -0.65
CA ILE A 117 -2.42 0.35 -2.11
C ILE A 117 -3.03 -0.88 -2.79
N LEU A 118 -2.68 -2.09 -2.36
CA LEU A 118 -3.21 -3.31 -2.95
C LEU A 118 -4.72 -3.48 -2.70
N ILE A 119 -5.20 -3.17 -1.50
CA ILE A 119 -6.64 -3.16 -1.17
C ILE A 119 -7.37 -2.19 -2.08
N VAL A 120 -6.89 -0.94 -2.19
CA VAL A 120 -7.49 0.09 -3.06
C VAL A 120 -7.44 -0.33 -4.52
N THR A 121 -6.39 -1.03 -4.95
CA THR A 121 -6.25 -1.55 -6.32
C THR A 121 -7.33 -2.60 -6.62
N VAL A 122 -7.57 -3.54 -5.70
CA VAL A 122 -8.66 -4.52 -5.84
C VAL A 122 -10.01 -3.79 -5.90
N LEU A 123 -10.26 -2.84 -5.01
CA LEU A 123 -11.52 -2.09 -5.02
C LEU A 123 -11.70 -1.31 -6.33
N ALA A 124 -10.67 -0.63 -6.82
CA ALA A 124 -10.74 0.14 -8.06
C ALA A 124 -10.88 -0.73 -9.32
N ALA A 125 -10.30 -1.93 -9.33
CA ALA A 125 -10.36 -2.84 -10.48
C ALA A 125 -11.72 -3.54 -10.64
N TYR A 126 -12.51 -3.64 -9.56
CA TYR A 126 -13.79 -4.34 -9.52
C TYR A 126 -14.99 -3.45 -9.14
N ALA A 127 -14.77 -2.14 -8.94
CA ALA A 127 -15.82 -1.13 -8.79
C ALA A 127 -16.43 -0.74 -10.14
#